data_AF-A0A815JQL0-F1
#
_entry.id   AF-A0A815JQL0-F1
#
_cell.length_a   1.000
_cell.length_b   1.000
_cell.length_c   1.000
_cell.angle_alpha   90.00
_cell.angle_beta   90.00
_cell.angle_gamma   90.00
#
_symmetry.space_group_name_H-M   'P 1'
#
loop_
_entity.id
_entity.type
_entity.pdbx_description
1 polymer ?
#
loop_
_entity_poly.entity_id
_entity_poly.type
_entity_poly.pdbx_seq_one_letter_code
_entity_poly.pdbx_strand_id
1 'polypeptide(L)'
;MGKGSDTPNPILRFDWMVLNYLNSFEDIDILTRQTIHNYIQFISERANGNLLTNAMWIRKYVQNHPLHKHDSIVNEHIQYDLFCQIEQIANQKQLNLSHLVSF
;
A
#
# COMPACT_ATOMS: atom_id res chain seq x y z
N MET A 1 -12.38 -16.15 32.41
CA MET A 1 -11.27 -16.17 31.45
C MET A 1 -11.81 -15.94 30.06
N GLY A 2 -11.48 -14.80 29.44
CA GLY A 2 -12.00 -14.37 28.15
C GLY A 2 -11.41 -15.16 26.99
N LYS A 3 -12.28 -15.74 26.16
CA LYS A 3 -11.98 -16.06 24.77
C LYS A 3 -12.94 -15.24 23.92
N GLY A 4 -12.51 -14.03 23.57
CA GLY A 4 -13.32 -13.09 22.80
C GLY A 4 -12.50 -12.12 21.93
N SER A 5 -11.19 -12.35 21.79
CA SER A 5 -10.27 -11.47 21.05
C SER A 5 -9.65 -12.11 19.80
N ASP A 6 -9.78 -13.43 19.62
CA ASP A 6 -8.98 -14.16 18.61
C ASP A 6 -9.76 -14.46 17.33
N THR A 7 -10.89 -13.79 17.10
CA THR A 7 -11.46 -13.75 15.74
C THR A 7 -10.75 -12.64 15.00
N PRO A 8 -9.94 -12.94 13.97
CA PRO A 8 -9.40 -11.90 13.11
C PRO A 8 -10.58 -11.13 12.52
N ASN A 9 -10.46 -9.80 12.45
CA ASN A 9 -11.35 -8.93 11.66
C ASN A 9 -11.75 -9.65 10.35
N PRO A 10 -13.01 -9.61 9.88
CA PRO A 10 -13.47 -10.42 8.73
C PRO A 10 -12.53 -10.46 7.51
N ILE A 11 -11.80 -9.36 7.24
CA ILE A 11 -10.79 -9.27 6.17
C ILE A 11 -9.52 -10.08 6.50
N LEU A 12 -9.07 -10.08 7.76
CA LEU A 12 -7.92 -10.86 8.26
C LEU A 12 -8.16 -12.38 8.23
N ARG A 13 -9.42 -12.83 8.14
CA ARG A 13 -9.73 -14.27 8.01
C ARG A 13 -9.25 -14.86 6.69
N PHE A 14 -9.29 -14.06 5.61
CA PHE A 14 -8.78 -14.49 4.30
C PHE A 14 -7.26 -14.60 4.30
N ASP A 15 -6.57 -13.59 4.84
CA ASP A 15 -5.11 -13.57 4.99
C ASP A 15 -4.60 -14.79 5.76
N TRP A 16 -5.21 -15.07 6.93
CA TRP A 16 -4.88 -16.25 7.74
C TRP A 16 -5.04 -17.58 6.98
N MET A 17 -6.09 -17.72 6.15
CA MET A 17 -6.33 -18.92 5.36
C MET A 17 -5.25 -19.13 4.31
N VAL A 18 -4.87 -18.06 3.59
CA VAL A 18 -3.83 -18.11 2.56
C VAL A 18 -2.47 -18.41 3.19
N LEU A 19 -2.15 -17.79 4.32
CA LEU A 19 -0.90 -18.06 5.04
C LEU A 19 -0.81 -19.50 5.52
N ASN A 20 -1.89 -20.06 6.09
CA ASN A 20 -1.91 -21.47 6.50
C ASN A 20 -1.78 -22.44 5.32
N TYR A 21 -2.39 -22.12 4.18
CA TYR A 21 -2.20 -22.91 2.96
C TYR A 21 -0.73 -22.90 2.54
N LEU A 22 -0.08 -21.74 2.53
CA LEU A 22 1.35 -21.63 2.21
C LEU A 22 2.24 -22.33 3.25
N ASN A 23 1.81 -22.42 4.51
CA ASN A 23 2.49 -23.16 5.57
C ASN A 23 2.38 -24.69 5.40
N SER A 24 1.41 -25.18 4.63
CA SER A 24 1.22 -26.61 4.40
C SER A 24 2.19 -27.21 3.38
N PHE A 25 2.91 -26.37 2.62
CA PHE A 25 3.94 -26.81 1.68
C PHE A 25 5.31 -26.82 2.35
N GLU A 26 5.98 -27.97 2.29
CA GLU A 26 7.30 -28.18 2.89
C GLU A 26 8.44 -27.65 1.99
N ASP A 27 8.24 -27.64 0.66
CA ASP A 27 9.30 -27.38 -0.33
C ASP A 27 9.23 -25.98 -1.01
N ILE A 28 8.73 -24.95 -0.32
CA ILE A 28 8.74 -23.57 -0.87
C ILE A 28 10.00 -22.83 -0.43
N ASP A 29 10.74 -22.30 -1.41
CA ASP A 29 11.88 -21.43 -1.16
C ASP A 29 11.52 -20.19 -0.32
N ILE A 30 12.42 -19.82 0.60
CA ILE A 30 12.20 -18.74 1.57
C ILE A 30 11.94 -17.41 0.88
N LEU A 31 12.64 -17.10 -0.22
CA LEU A 31 12.47 -15.85 -0.95
C LEU A 31 11.10 -15.78 -1.63
N THR A 32 10.65 -16.90 -2.19
CA THR A 32 9.31 -17.02 -2.78
C THR A 32 8.23 -16.81 -1.72
N ARG A 33 8.41 -17.41 -0.55
CA ARG A 33 7.49 -17.28 0.59
C ARG A 33 7.40 -15.85 1.11
N GLN A 34 8.54 -15.18 1.27
CA GLN A 34 8.60 -13.76 1.67
C GLN A 34 7.91 -12.87 0.64
N THR A 35 8.13 -13.12 -0.65
CA THR A 35 7.52 -12.35 -1.74
C THR A 35 6.00 -12.47 -1.72
N ILE A 36 5.48 -13.69 -1.57
CA ILE A 36 4.04 -13.93 -1.48
C ILE A 36 3.45 -13.25 -0.24
N HIS A 37 4.12 -13.36 0.91
CA HIS A 37 3.69 -12.70 2.14
C HIS A 37 3.57 -11.18 1.95
N ASN A 38 4.57 -10.55 1.32
CA ASN A 38 4.56 -9.11 1.04
C ASN A 38 3.38 -8.71 0.15
N TYR A 39 3.04 -9.51 -0.88
CA TYR A 39 1.89 -9.23 -1.74
C TYR A 39 0.56 -9.33 -0.98
N ILE A 40 0.39 -10.37 -0.16
CA ILE A 40 -0.84 -10.57 0.60
C ILE A 40 -1.00 -9.46 1.64
N GLN A 41 0.07 -9.13 2.37
CA GLN A 41 0.06 -8.03 3.34
C GLN A 41 -0.32 -6.72 2.66
N PHE A 42 0.24 -6.42 1.48
CA PHE A 42 -0.09 -5.22 0.73
C PHE A 42 -1.57 -5.14 0.33
N ILE A 43 -2.18 -6.27 -0.04
CA ILE A 43 -3.62 -6.34 -0.34
C ILE A 43 -4.44 -6.16 0.95
N SER A 44 -4.05 -6.83 2.03
CA SER A 44 -4.72 -6.75 3.34
C SER A 44 -4.74 -5.32 3.88
N GLU A 45 -3.61 -4.63 3.83
CA GLU A 45 -3.49 -3.23 4.27
C GLU A 45 -4.34 -2.27 3.41
N ARG A 46 -4.46 -2.53 2.09
CA ARG A 46 -5.36 -1.75 1.22
C ARG A 46 -6.84 -2.05 1.49
N ALA A 47 -7.19 -3.30 1.79
CA ALA A 47 -8.55 -3.70 2.12
C ALA A 47 -9.00 -3.17 3.50
N ASN A 48 -8.08 -3.11 4.46
CA ASN A 48 -8.32 -2.52 5.79
C ASN A 48 -8.35 -0.99 5.78
N GLY A 49 -7.93 -0.35 4.68
CA GLY A 49 -7.91 1.11 4.54
C GLY A 49 -6.70 1.81 5.17
N ASN A 50 -5.74 1.05 5.69
CA ASN A 50 -4.47 1.56 6.21
C ASN A 50 -3.58 2.12 5.09
N LEU A 51 -3.58 1.45 3.93
CA LEU A 51 -2.92 1.94 2.72
C LEU A 51 -3.93 2.56 1.75
N LEU A 52 -3.57 3.73 1.22
CA LEU A 52 -4.38 4.39 0.20
C LEU A 52 -4.40 3.56 -1.09
N THR A 53 -5.58 3.45 -1.69
CA THR A 53 -5.67 2.99 -3.08
C THR A 53 -5.10 4.03 -4.02
N ASN A 54 -4.63 3.62 -5.20
CA ASN A 54 -4.10 4.55 -6.20
C ASN A 54 -5.14 5.65 -6.52
N ALA A 55 -6.40 5.28 -6.68
CA ALA A 55 -7.48 6.23 -6.93
C ALA A 55 -7.70 7.20 -5.76
N MET A 56 -7.59 6.75 -4.50
CA MET A 56 -7.68 7.63 -3.34
C MET A 56 -6.48 8.56 -3.23
N TRP A 57 -5.28 8.04 -3.51
CA TRP A 57 -4.05 8.82 -3.53
C TRP A 57 -4.10 9.91 -4.60
N ILE A 58 -4.48 9.58 -5.85
CA ILE A 58 -4.63 10.55 -6.94
C ILE A 58 -5.64 11.64 -6.56
N ARG A 59 -6.80 11.25 -6.01
CA ARG A 59 -7.81 12.24 -5.57
C ARG A 59 -7.26 13.16 -4.49
N LYS A 60 -6.58 12.62 -3.48
CA LYS A 60 -5.94 13.44 -2.43
C LYS A 60 -4.87 14.35 -3.02
N TYR A 61 -4.06 13.87 -3.95
CA TYR A 61 -3.03 14.67 -4.61
C TYR A 61 -3.64 15.87 -5.36
N VAL A 62 -4.62 15.61 -6.23
CA VAL A 62 -5.31 16.64 -7.01
C VAL A 62 -6.04 17.62 -6.09
N GLN A 63 -6.76 17.13 -5.07
CA GLN A 63 -7.53 17.98 -4.15
C GLN A 63 -6.66 18.92 -3.32
N ASN A 64 -5.42 18.52 -3.00
CA ASN A 64 -4.47 19.34 -2.23
C ASN A 64 -3.53 20.15 -3.13
N HIS A 65 -3.71 20.11 -4.46
CA HIS A 65 -2.84 20.84 -5.36
C HIS A 65 -3.10 22.35 -5.28
N PRO A 66 -2.08 23.22 -5.19
CA PRO A 66 -2.26 24.67 -5.03
C PRO A 66 -3.13 25.35 -6.12
N LEU A 67 -3.11 24.77 -7.32
CA LEU A 67 -3.86 25.27 -8.48
C LEU A 67 -5.29 24.70 -8.58
N HIS A 68 -5.66 23.74 -7.72
CA HIS A 68 -6.98 23.11 -7.75
C HIS A 68 -7.99 23.99 -7.00
N LYS A 69 -9.02 24.45 -7.70
CA LYS A 69 -10.02 25.39 -7.16
C LYS A 69 -11.24 24.69 -6.54
N HIS A 70 -11.18 23.37 -6.35
CA HIS A 70 -12.32 22.55 -5.92
C HIS A 70 -13.54 22.64 -6.86
N ASP A 71 -13.31 23.02 -8.10
CA ASP A 71 -14.29 23.08 -9.20
C ASP A 71 -14.38 21.75 -9.98
N SER A 72 -13.69 20.72 -9.50
CA SER A 72 -13.54 19.42 -10.17
C SER A 72 -12.85 19.49 -11.54
N ILE A 73 -12.15 20.59 -11.83
CA ILE A 73 -11.38 20.77 -13.07
C ILE A 73 -9.91 20.47 -12.78
N VAL A 74 -9.34 19.54 -13.55
CA VAL A 74 -7.91 19.24 -13.54
C VAL A 74 -7.26 19.96 -14.72
N ASN A 75 -6.48 20.99 -14.43
CA ASN A 75 -5.75 21.73 -15.46
C ASN A 75 -4.47 20.99 -15.89
N GLU A 76 -3.87 21.42 -17.01
CA GLU A 76 -2.68 20.79 -17.58
C GLU A 76 -1.48 20.81 -16.62
N HIS A 77 -1.35 21.84 -15.79
CA HIS A 77 -0.29 21.93 -14.78
C HIS A 77 -0.43 20.87 -13.68
N ILE A 78 -1.64 20.72 -13.11
CA ILE A 78 -1.96 19.69 -12.11
C ILE A 78 -1.70 18.29 -12.71
N GLN A 79 -2.08 18.09 -13.98
CA GLN A 79 -1.84 16.84 -14.68
C GLN A 79 -0.34 16.57 -14.85
N TYR A 80 0.44 17.57 -15.28
CA TYR A 80 1.90 17.44 -15.43
C TYR A 80 2.55 17.08 -14.10
N ASP A 81 2.24 17.82 -13.04
CA ASP A 81 2.81 17.59 -11.71
C ASP A 81 2.43 16.20 -11.17
N LEU A 82 1.18 15.76 -11.39
CA LEU A 82 0.72 14.41 -11.06
C LEU A 82 1.56 13.34 -11.77
N PHE A 83 1.79 13.46 -13.08
CA PHE A 83 2.59 12.48 -13.82
C PHE A 83 4.05 12.47 -13.38
N CYS A 84 4.65 13.63 -13.11
CA CYS A 84 5.99 13.71 -12.54
C CYS A 84 6.09 13.00 -11.19
N GLN A 85 5.08 13.14 -10.32
CA GLN A 85 5.05 12.43 -9.04
C GLN A 85 4.87 10.91 -9.22
N ILE A 86 4.01 10.49 -10.14
CA ILE A 86 3.85 9.06 -10.47
C ILE A 86 5.17 8.47 -11.00
N GLU A 87 5.87 9.18 -11.88
CA GLU A 87 7.18 8.75 -12.40
C GLU A 87 8.22 8.62 -11.29
N GLN A 88 8.25 9.54 -10.33
CA GLN A 88 9.15 9.47 -9.16
C GLN A 88 8.86 8.24 -8.30
N ILE A 89 7.59 7.94 -8.04
CA ILE A 89 7.16 6.77 -7.27
C ILE A 89 7.52 5.47 -8.01
N ALA A 90 7.22 5.40 -9.31
CA ALA A 90 7.43 4.20 -10.12
C ALA A 90 8.91 3.83 -10.24
N ASN A 91 9.78 4.83 -10.40
CA ASN A 91 11.23 4.62 -10.50
C ASN A 91 11.94 4.55 -9.15
N GLN A 92 11.20 4.45 -8.03
CA GLN A 92 11.76 4.40 -6.67
C GLN A 92 12.78 5.52 -6.41
N LYS A 93 12.58 6.71 -6.97
CA LYS A 93 13.32 7.91 -6.56
C LYS A 93 12.79 8.39 -5.20
N GLN A 94 12.80 7.50 -4.19
CA GLN A 94 12.72 7.92 -2.81
C GLN A 94 14.14 8.25 -2.35
N LEU A 95 14.25 9.46 -1.80
CA LEU A 95 15.42 10.01 -1.12
C LEU A 95 16.10 8.93 -0.27
N ASN A 96 17.43 8.82 -0.42
CA ASN A 96 18.29 8.02 0.44
C ASN A 96 18.01 8.38 1.91
N LEU A 97 17.20 7.58 2.60
CA LEU A 97 16.98 7.71 4.05
C LEU A 97 18.17 7.19 4.87
N SER A 98 19.24 6.74 4.20
CA SER A 98 20.54 6.39 4.81
C SER A 98 21.23 7.58 5.48
N HIS A 99 20.82 8.83 5.19
CA HIS A 99 21.39 10.02 5.82
C HIS A 99 20.61 10.54 7.04
N LEU A 100 19.44 9.97 7.36
CA LEU A 100 18.60 10.40 8.48
C LEU A 100 18.38 9.33 9.57
N VAL A 101 19.02 8.17 9.46
CA VAL A 101 19.06 7.15 10.53
C VAL A 101 20.51 6.81 10.85
N SER A 102 21.27 7.85 11.20
CA SER A 102 22.57 7.74 11.85
C SER A 102 22.44 8.24 13.28
N PHE A 103 22.07 7.33 14.18
CA PHE A 103 22.40 7.37 15.60
C PHE A 103 22.69 5.95 16.07
#